data_AF-A0A820VRV4-F1
#
_entry.id   AF-A0A820VRV4-F1
#
_cell.length_a   1.000
_cell.length_b   1.000
_cell.length_c   1.000
_cell.angle_alpha   90.00
_cell.angle_beta   90.00
_cell.angle_gamma   90.00
#
_symmetry.space_group_name_H-M   'P 1'
#
loop_
_entity.id
_entity.type
_entity.pdbx_description
1 polymer ?
#
loop_
_entity_poly.entity_id
_entity_poly.type
_entity_poly.pdbx_seq_one_letter_code
_entity_poly.pdbx_strand_id
1 'polypeptide(L)'
;IRLLPHHQNTGAFFVALFQKHDKTGDVSQSTDDEISQKRPAEEIVFNEEGANFKRARYHRENPFIFFNENDIKGFWKDISEFFGVNSSFPADQLMTRIAADSGRNIYFVSDSLKQIVTLNQDRIKFINMGVRLFVRTDLRNDKDKRSLRLAQEGIAIIDNYFSKRRLQLEEHDLLLLLAHAHTYFSDLSTSVQSQIQNISN
;
A
#
# COMPACT_ATOMS: atom_id res chain seq x y z
N ILE A 1 -26.99 -24.52 -6.38
CA ILE A 1 -27.83 -24.55 -5.17
C ILE A 1 -28.59 -23.23 -5.07
N ARG A 2 -29.90 -23.27 -4.84
CA ARG A 2 -30.73 -22.08 -4.61
C ARG A 2 -31.12 -22.03 -3.14
N LEU A 3 -30.80 -20.94 -2.45
CA LEU A 3 -31.10 -20.75 -1.02
C LEU A 3 -32.22 -19.71 -0.90
N LEU A 4 -33.34 -20.13 -0.30
CA LEU A 4 -34.50 -19.27 -0.08
C LEU A 4 -34.46 -18.69 1.33
N PRO A 5 -35.05 -17.49 1.58
CA PRO A 5 -34.93 -16.82 2.86
C PRO A 5 -35.35 -17.67 4.06
N HIS A 6 -36.40 -18.45 3.90
CA HIS A 6 -36.96 -19.30 4.96
C HIS A 6 -36.12 -20.55 5.26
N HIS A 7 -35.17 -20.94 4.40
CA HIS A 7 -34.33 -22.11 4.65
C HIS A 7 -33.36 -21.89 5.84
N GLN A 8 -32.92 -20.64 6.06
CA GLN A 8 -31.91 -20.31 7.08
C GLN A 8 -32.13 -18.93 7.75
N ASN A 9 -33.28 -18.29 7.53
CA ASN A 9 -33.56 -16.91 7.97
C ASN A 9 -32.49 -15.91 7.48
N THR A 10 -32.10 -16.03 6.21
CA THR A 10 -31.11 -15.16 5.55
C THR A 10 -31.69 -14.54 4.27
N GLY A 11 -30.89 -13.80 3.50
CA GLY A 11 -31.32 -13.31 2.18
C GLY A 11 -31.50 -14.43 1.14
N ALA A 12 -32.22 -14.14 0.05
CA ALA A 12 -32.33 -15.07 -1.08
C ALA A 12 -31.10 -14.97 -2.00
N PHE A 13 -30.44 -16.08 -2.31
CA PHE A 13 -29.30 -16.10 -3.26
C PHE A 13 -29.12 -17.46 -3.95
N PHE A 14 -28.30 -17.45 -5.01
CA PHE A 14 -27.94 -18.65 -5.78
C PHE A 14 -26.43 -18.84 -5.78
N VAL A 15 -26.00 -20.09 -5.62
CA VAL A 15 -24.58 -20.48 -5.68
C VAL A 15 -24.43 -21.57 -6.73
N ALA A 16 -23.56 -21.35 -7.72
CA ALA A 16 -23.08 -22.37 -8.65
C ALA A 16 -21.56 -22.50 -8.56
N LEU A 17 -21.08 -23.73 -8.63
CA LEU A 17 -19.66 -24.06 -8.66
C LEU A 17 -19.36 -24.72 -10.00
N PHE A 18 -18.38 -24.21 -10.73
CA PHE A 18 -17.92 -24.77 -11.99
C PHE A 18 -16.45 -25.16 -11.87
N GLN A 19 -16.08 -26.32 -12.42
CA GLN A 19 -14.69 -26.74 -12.56
C GLN A 19 -14.30 -26.66 -14.04
N LYS A 20 -13.24 -25.91 -14.34
CA LYS A 20 -12.65 -25.91 -15.67
C LYS A 20 -11.83 -27.20 -15.83
N HIS A 21 -12.25 -28.10 -16.72
CA HIS A 21 -11.60 -29.39 -16.94
C HIS A 21 -10.44 -29.33 -17.93
N ASP A 22 -10.59 -28.51 -18.98
CA ASP A 22 -9.58 -28.35 -20.03
C ASP A 22 -9.28 -26.88 -20.30
N LYS A 23 -8.13 -26.60 -20.91
CA LYS A 23 -7.88 -25.28 -21.50
C LYS A 23 -8.90 -25.09 -22.63
N THR A 24 -9.82 -24.16 -22.46
CA THR A 24 -10.54 -23.59 -23.59
C THR A 24 -9.53 -23.04 -24.58
N GLY A 25 -9.75 -23.29 -25.88
CA GLY A 25 -8.86 -22.80 -26.94
C GLY A 25 -8.55 -21.32 -26.72
N ASP A 26 -7.32 -20.92 -27.05
CA ASP A 26 -6.93 -19.52 -26.98
C ASP A 26 -8.00 -18.72 -27.72
N VAL A 27 -8.68 -17.83 -26.99
CA VAL A 27 -9.41 -16.77 -27.64
C VAL A 27 -8.31 -16.01 -28.32
N SER A 28 -8.10 -16.27 -29.61
CA SER A 28 -7.22 -15.47 -30.45
C SER A 28 -7.64 -14.05 -30.14
N GLN A 29 -6.77 -13.29 -29.48
CA GLN A 29 -6.88 -11.86 -29.52
C GLN A 29 -6.82 -11.58 -31.01
N SER A 30 -7.98 -11.27 -31.59
CA SER A 30 -8.05 -10.64 -32.89
C SER A 30 -6.97 -9.57 -32.85
N THR A 31 -5.95 -9.73 -33.69
CA THR A 31 -4.96 -8.70 -33.99
C THR A 31 -5.68 -7.35 -33.98
N ASP A 32 -5.14 -6.39 -33.24
CA ASP A 32 -5.74 -5.11 -32.83
C ASP A 32 -6.24 -4.18 -33.97
N ASP A 33 -6.41 -4.67 -35.20
CA ASP A 33 -6.74 -3.87 -36.37
C ASP A 33 -8.25 -3.64 -36.62
N GLU A 34 -9.17 -4.29 -35.89
CA GLU A 34 -10.63 -4.07 -36.08
C GLU A 34 -11.42 -3.60 -34.85
N ILE A 35 -10.76 -3.12 -33.78
CA ILE A 35 -11.41 -2.32 -32.72
C ILE A 35 -10.77 -0.92 -32.66
N SER A 36 -10.61 -0.28 -33.81
CA SER A 36 -10.35 1.16 -33.91
C SER A 36 -11.65 1.96 -33.72
N GLN A 37 -12.18 1.96 -32.49
CA GLN A 37 -12.96 3.07 -31.94
C GLN A 37 -12.65 3.35 -30.45
N LYS A 38 -11.48 2.93 -29.95
CA LYS A 38 -10.89 3.55 -28.76
C LYS A 38 -9.62 4.30 -29.19
N ARG A 39 -9.61 5.60 -28.89
CA ARG A 39 -8.52 6.52 -29.26
C ARG A 39 -7.16 5.94 -28.86
N PRO A 40 -6.13 6.05 -29.71
CA PRO A 40 -4.79 5.55 -29.39
C PRO A 40 -4.25 6.27 -28.16
N ALA A 41 -3.62 5.51 -27.27
CA ALA A 41 -2.75 6.07 -26.25
C ALA A 41 -1.50 6.58 -26.96
N GLU A 42 -1.33 7.90 -27.04
CA GLU A 42 -0.06 8.52 -27.46
C GLU A 42 1.07 7.93 -26.60
N GLU A 43 2.06 7.29 -27.24
CA GLU A 43 3.32 6.91 -26.61
C GLU A 43 3.97 8.15 -26.00
N ILE A 44 4.17 8.13 -24.68
CA ILE A 44 4.90 9.17 -23.98
C ILE A 44 6.39 8.83 -24.13
N VAL A 45 7.04 9.47 -25.11
CA VAL A 45 8.50 9.59 -25.13
C VAL A 45 8.88 10.52 -23.98
N PHE A 46 9.55 9.98 -22.96
CA PHE A 46 10.14 10.78 -21.89
C PHE A 46 11.35 11.52 -22.44
N ASN A 47 11.15 12.77 -22.86
CA ASN A 47 12.26 13.71 -23.03
C ASN A 47 12.36 14.59 -21.79
N GLU A 48 13.51 14.50 -21.13
CA GLU A 48 13.98 15.45 -20.13
C GLU A 48 14.23 16.79 -20.83
N GLU A 49 13.25 17.69 -20.83
CA GLU A 49 13.40 19.16 -20.80
C GLU A 49 12.02 19.81 -21.03
N GLY A 50 11.71 20.80 -20.20
CA GLY A 50 10.34 21.21 -19.91
C GLY A 50 9.56 21.87 -21.05
N ALA A 51 8.24 21.68 -21.06
CA ALA A 51 7.24 22.72 -21.37
C ALA A 51 5.81 22.23 -21.11
N ASN A 52 4.99 23.14 -20.60
CA ASN A 52 3.60 22.97 -20.21
C ASN A 52 2.67 22.51 -21.36
N PHE A 53 1.89 21.45 -21.15
CA PHE A 53 0.63 21.21 -21.88
C PHE A 53 -0.54 20.97 -20.93
N LYS A 54 -1.47 21.93 -20.89
CA LYS A 54 -2.79 21.79 -20.26
C LYS A 54 -3.71 21.00 -21.20
N ARG A 55 -3.82 19.69 -21.02
CA ARG A 55 -4.90 18.85 -21.56
C ARG A 55 -5.81 18.37 -20.42
N ALA A 56 -7.10 18.31 -20.70
CA ALA A 56 -8.18 18.02 -19.75
C ALA A 56 -7.85 16.82 -18.83
N ARG A 57 -7.80 17.09 -17.52
CA ARG A 57 -7.45 16.12 -16.45
C ARG A 57 -8.56 15.10 -16.24
N TYR A 58 -8.81 14.21 -17.20
CA TYR A 58 -9.44 12.94 -16.86
C TYR A 58 -8.44 12.18 -15.99
N HIS A 59 -8.83 11.89 -14.76
CA HIS A 59 -8.07 11.24 -13.69
C HIS A 59 -7.32 9.97 -14.17
N ARG A 60 -6.14 10.15 -14.79
CA ARG A 60 -5.15 9.12 -14.97
C ARG A 60 -4.45 8.98 -13.62
N GLU A 61 -5.06 8.18 -12.74
CA GLU A 61 -4.35 7.68 -11.57
C GLU A 61 -3.04 7.03 -12.01
N ASN A 62 -1.95 7.41 -11.36
CA ASN A 62 -0.62 6.88 -11.69
C ASN A 62 -0.56 5.37 -11.39
N PRO A 63 0.17 4.60 -12.21
CA PRO A 63 0.33 3.16 -12.00
C PRO A 63 1.03 2.86 -10.67
N PHE A 64 0.85 1.64 -10.17
CA PHE A 64 1.68 1.13 -9.07
C PHE A 64 3.04 0.71 -9.62
N ILE A 65 4.10 1.23 -9.01
CA ILE A 65 5.49 0.98 -9.34
C ILE A 65 6.11 0.24 -8.16
N PHE A 66 6.63 -0.96 -8.41
CA PHE A 66 7.33 -1.75 -7.40
C PHE A 66 8.70 -1.17 -7.10
N PHE A 67 9.17 -1.34 -5.86
CA PHE A 67 10.50 -0.93 -5.46
C PHE A 67 11.56 -1.70 -6.26
N ASN A 68 12.49 -0.96 -6.85
CA ASN A 68 13.68 -1.54 -7.45
C ASN A 68 14.81 -1.68 -6.40
N GLU A 69 15.95 -2.24 -6.80
CA GLU A 69 17.08 -2.43 -5.88
C GLU A 69 17.62 -1.12 -5.28
N ASN A 70 17.58 -0.02 -6.03
CA ASN A 70 18.04 1.28 -5.56
C ASN A 70 17.08 1.86 -4.52
N ASP A 71 15.77 1.71 -4.73
CA ASP A 71 14.74 2.10 -3.76
C ASP A 71 14.91 1.30 -2.46
N ILE A 72 15.18 0.00 -2.57
CA ILE A 72 15.39 -0.89 -1.42
C ILE A 72 16.66 -0.50 -0.65
N LYS A 73 17.78 -0.29 -1.35
CA LYS A 73 19.09 0.01 -0.74
C LYS A 73 19.19 1.45 -0.22
N GLY A 74 18.39 2.37 -0.75
CA GLY A 74 18.35 3.78 -0.37
C GLY A 74 17.15 4.10 0.53
N PHE A 75 16.01 4.38 -0.10
CA PHE A 75 14.82 4.89 0.59
C PHE A 75 14.24 3.94 1.64
N TRP A 76 14.06 2.66 1.29
CA TRP A 76 13.55 1.66 2.23
C TRP A 76 14.53 1.39 3.37
N LYS A 77 15.84 1.43 3.10
CA LYS A 77 16.87 1.22 4.12
C LYS A 77 16.70 2.20 5.28
N ASP A 78 16.54 3.49 4.98
CA ASP A 78 16.31 4.53 6.00
C ASP A 78 15.07 4.24 6.86
N ILE A 79 13.96 3.80 6.23
CA ILE A 79 12.72 3.43 6.92
C ILE A 79 12.94 2.18 7.78
N SER A 80 13.61 1.17 7.23
CA SER A 80 13.88 -0.09 7.88
C SER A 80 14.73 0.09 9.14
N GLU A 81 15.76 0.93 9.09
CA GLU A 81 16.63 1.22 10.23
C GLU A 81 15.91 2.03 11.33
N PHE A 82 15.05 2.96 10.91
CA PHE A 82 14.28 3.83 11.80
C PHE A 82 13.23 3.06 12.61
N PHE A 83 12.49 2.14 11.98
CA PHE A 83 11.49 1.29 12.65
C PHE A 83 12.07 -0.05 13.15
N GLY A 84 13.32 -0.36 12.83
CA GLY A 84 13.95 -1.63 13.17
C GLY A 84 13.28 -2.80 12.47
N VAL A 85 12.99 -2.64 11.18
CA VAL A 85 12.41 -3.69 10.34
C VAL A 85 13.49 -4.72 10.05
N ASN A 86 13.23 -5.98 10.38
CA ASN A 86 14.19 -7.04 10.12
C ASN A 86 14.35 -7.32 8.61
N SER A 87 15.41 -8.01 8.23
CA SER A 87 15.71 -8.35 6.83
C SER A 87 14.85 -9.46 6.24
N SER A 88 14.02 -10.16 7.03
CA SER A 88 13.10 -11.18 6.50
C SER A 88 11.83 -10.56 5.90
N PHE A 89 11.64 -9.25 6.06
CA PHE A 89 10.55 -8.53 5.42
C PHE A 89 10.70 -8.50 3.89
N PRO A 90 9.68 -8.91 3.12
CA PRO A 90 9.75 -8.94 1.65
C PRO A 90 9.59 -7.53 1.05
N ALA A 91 10.68 -6.75 1.10
CA ALA A 91 10.71 -5.36 0.63
C ALA A 91 10.48 -5.20 -0.88
N ASP A 92 10.71 -6.26 -1.66
CA ASP A 92 10.45 -6.31 -3.10
C ASP A 92 8.96 -6.34 -3.46
N GLN A 93 8.10 -6.58 -2.47
CA GLN A 93 6.64 -6.54 -2.59
C GLN A 93 6.06 -5.17 -2.21
N LEU A 94 6.93 -4.18 -1.95
CA LEU A 94 6.53 -2.80 -1.74
C LEU A 94 6.32 -2.08 -3.06
N MET A 95 5.31 -1.20 -3.07
CA MET A 95 4.98 -0.38 -4.23
C MET A 95 4.53 1.02 -3.83
N THR A 96 4.73 1.97 -4.73
CA THR A 96 4.23 3.35 -4.63
C THR A 96 3.47 3.72 -5.90
N ARG A 97 2.63 4.75 -5.83
CA ARG A 97 1.95 5.29 -7.03
C ARG A 97 2.78 6.31 -7.80
N ILE A 98 3.83 6.84 -7.21
CA ILE A 98 4.77 7.80 -7.80
C ILE A 98 6.17 7.31 -7.44
N ALA A 99 7.20 7.78 -8.16
CA ALA A 99 8.60 7.54 -7.83
C ALA A 99 8.85 7.59 -6.31
N ALA A 100 9.62 6.61 -5.82
CA ALA A 100 9.76 6.30 -4.40
C ALA A 100 10.31 7.49 -3.58
N ASP A 101 11.09 8.36 -4.20
CA ASP A 101 11.70 9.57 -3.63
C ASP A 101 10.70 10.73 -3.39
N SER A 102 9.51 10.68 -3.99
CA SER A 102 8.49 11.73 -3.85
C SER A 102 7.77 11.74 -2.50
N GLY A 103 8.10 10.80 -1.60
CA GLY A 103 7.51 10.67 -0.27
C GLY A 103 6.01 10.46 -0.34
N ARG A 104 5.53 9.40 -0.99
CA ARG A 104 4.10 9.06 -1.04
C ARG A 104 3.83 7.80 -0.21
N ASN A 105 2.55 7.45 -0.09
CA ASN A 105 2.12 6.24 0.58
C ASN A 105 2.82 5.00 0.01
N ILE A 106 3.32 4.15 0.89
CA ILE A 106 3.91 2.86 0.55
C ILE A 106 2.84 1.79 0.77
N TYR A 107 2.64 0.97 -0.25
CA TYR A 107 1.70 -0.14 -0.24
C TYR A 107 2.45 -1.45 -0.31
N PHE A 108 1.80 -2.50 0.17
CA PHE A 108 2.29 -3.87 0.18
C PHE A 108 1.27 -4.80 -0.45
N VAL A 109 1.77 -5.79 -1.18
CA VAL A 109 0.96 -6.82 -1.84
C VAL A 109 1.56 -8.19 -1.59
N SER A 110 0.79 -9.25 -1.79
CA SER A 110 1.35 -10.60 -1.84
C SER A 110 2.15 -10.82 -3.12
N ASP A 111 3.05 -11.81 -3.10
CA ASP A 111 3.82 -12.20 -4.28
C ASP A 111 2.94 -12.54 -5.50
N SER A 112 1.84 -13.27 -5.28
CA SER A 112 0.90 -13.61 -6.36
C SER A 112 0.27 -12.38 -7.00
N LEU A 113 -0.06 -11.36 -6.20
CA LEU A 113 -0.59 -10.10 -6.73
C LEU A 113 0.48 -9.29 -7.47
N LYS A 114 1.73 -9.29 -6.97
CA LYS A 114 2.86 -8.70 -7.69
C LYS A 114 3.01 -9.31 -9.08
N GLN A 115 2.97 -10.64 -9.20
CA GLN A 115 3.02 -11.33 -10.49
C GLN A 115 1.85 -10.94 -11.40
N ILE A 116 0.61 -10.93 -10.87
CA ILE A 116 -0.58 -10.52 -11.63
C ILE A 116 -0.44 -9.09 -12.16
N VAL A 117 0.03 -8.15 -11.32
CA VAL A 117 0.23 -6.77 -11.74
C VAL A 117 1.25 -6.71 -12.86
N THR A 118 2.45 -7.25 -12.63
CA THR A 118 3.57 -7.20 -13.59
C THR A 118 3.20 -7.78 -14.94
N LEU A 119 2.44 -8.88 -14.98
CA LEU A 119 2.02 -9.53 -16.22
C LEU A 119 0.85 -8.83 -16.95
N ASN A 120 0.25 -7.81 -16.36
CA ASN A 120 -0.96 -7.16 -16.90
C ASN A 120 -0.96 -5.63 -16.80
N GLN A 121 0.20 -4.98 -16.55
CA GLN A 121 0.25 -3.52 -16.34
C GLN A 121 -0.24 -2.72 -17.56
N ASP A 122 -0.09 -3.27 -18.75
CA ASP A 122 -0.50 -2.73 -20.05
C ASP A 122 -1.99 -2.97 -20.35
N ARG A 123 -2.58 -4.04 -19.81
CA ARG A 123 -3.96 -4.45 -20.10
C ARG A 123 -4.98 -4.07 -19.02
N ILE A 124 -4.55 -4.01 -17.77
CA ILE A 124 -5.42 -3.80 -16.60
C ILE A 124 -4.97 -2.57 -15.83
N LYS A 125 -5.90 -1.62 -15.67
CA LYS A 125 -5.70 -0.45 -14.81
C LYS A 125 -6.09 -0.78 -13.37
N PHE A 126 -5.12 -0.75 -12.45
CA PHE A 126 -5.35 -1.00 -11.02
C PHE A 126 -5.65 0.29 -10.23
N ILE A 127 -6.91 0.44 -9.81
CA ILE A 127 -7.42 1.62 -9.08
C ILE A 127 -7.17 1.54 -7.57
N ASN A 128 -7.25 0.35 -6.97
CA ASN A 128 -6.89 0.11 -5.59
C ASN A 128 -6.30 -1.29 -5.49
N MET A 129 -5.21 -1.43 -4.75
CA MET A 129 -4.57 -2.72 -4.54
C MET A 129 -3.69 -2.70 -3.29
N GLY A 130 -3.61 -3.86 -2.65
CA GLY A 130 -2.71 -4.08 -1.53
C GLY A 130 -3.20 -3.37 -0.29
N VAL A 131 -2.30 -3.32 0.69
CA VAL A 131 -2.53 -2.67 1.98
C VAL A 131 -1.49 -1.58 2.12
N ARG A 132 -1.91 -0.39 2.54
CA ARG A 132 -1.00 0.70 2.81
C ARG A 132 -0.22 0.39 4.10
N LEU A 133 1.10 0.42 4.05
CA LEU A 133 1.94 0.22 5.23
C LEU A 133 2.41 1.55 5.82
N PHE A 134 2.78 2.50 4.96
CA PHE A 134 3.26 3.81 5.38
C PHE A 134 2.52 4.92 4.66
N VAL A 135 2.32 6.04 5.36
CA VAL A 135 1.65 7.25 4.87
C VAL A 135 2.58 8.43 5.12
N ARG A 136 2.70 9.33 4.14
CA ARG A 136 3.41 10.58 4.37
C ARG A 136 2.64 11.44 5.37
N THR A 137 3.36 11.94 6.36
CA THR A 137 2.91 13.00 7.26
C THR A 137 3.38 14.34 6.72
N ASP A 138 2.45 15.26 6.47
CA ASP A 138 2.78 16.64 6.09
C ASP A 138 3.16 17.44 7.34
N LEU A 139 4.26 17.07 8.00
CA LEU A 139 4.85 17.89 9.04
C LEU A 139 5.61 19.04 8.37
N ARG A 140 5.28 20.28 8.77
CA ARG A 140 5.69 21.58 8.18
C ARG A 140 7.19 21.84 7.98
N ASN A 141 8.07 20.90 8.33
CA ASN A 141 9.51 21.00 8.10
C ASN A 141 9.92 20.07 6.95
N ASP A 142 9.88 20.60 5.73
CA ASP A 142 10.23 19.97 4.44
C ASP A 142 11.67 19.41 4.33
N LYS A 143 12.47 19.47 5.40
CA LYS A 143 13.87 19.04 5.40
C LYS A 143 14.12 17.66 6.02
N ASP A 144 13.15 17.08 6.71
CA ASP A 144 13.33 15.76 7.30
C ASP A 144 12.88 14.68 6.30
N LYS A 145 13.85 13.89 5.80
CA LYS A 145 13.63 12.71 4.93
C LYS A 145 12.77 11.61 5.59
N ARG A 146 12.23 11.85 6.80
CA ARG A 146 11.63 10.88 7.72
C ARG A 146 10.13 11.08 7.94
N SER A 147 9.45 11.76 7.03
CA SER A 147 8.03 12.13 7.16
C SER A 147 7.05 10.98 6.84
N LEU A 148 7.35 9.74 7.22
CA LEU A 148 6.45 8.59 7.06
C LEU A 148 5.97 8.08 8.42
N ARG A 149 4.65 7.92 8.54
CA ARG A 149 4.02 7.21 9.66
C ARG A 149 3.50 5.85 9.20
N LEU A 150 3.42 4.91 10.13
CA LEU A 150 2.68 3.68 9.91
C LEU A 150 1.20 3.97 9.62
N ALA A 151 0.65 3.24 8.67
CA ALA A 151 -0.78 3.20 8.41
C ALA A 151 -1.43 2.15 9.33
N GLN A 152 -2.57 2.50 9.94
CA GLN A 152 -3.30 1.59 10.82
C GLN A 152 -3.63 0.24 10.16
N GLU A 153 -4.03 0.27 8.88
CA GLU A 153 -4.39 -0.91 8.10
C GLU A 153 -3.23 -1.89 7.86
N GLY A 154 -1.99 -1.39 7.87
CA GLY A 154 -0.78 -2.17 7.63
C GLY A 154 -0.13 -2.75 8.88
N ILE A 155 -0.57 -2.36 10.08
CA ILE A 155 0.08 -2.75 11.34
C ILE A 155 0.13 -4.27 11.47
N ALA A 156 -1.00 -4.96 11.27
CA ALA A 156 -1.07 -6.41 11.42
C ALA A 156 -0.12 -7.19 10.49
N ILE A 157 0.28 -6.60 9.36
CA ILE A 157 1.21 -7.21 8.41
C ILE A 157 2.66 -6.99 8.87
N ILE A 158 2.98 -5.77 9.26
CA ILE A 158 4.37 -5.36 9.52
C ILE A 158 4.81 -5.58 10.97
N ASP A 159 3.87 -5.81 11.90
CA ASP A 159 4.11 -5.90 13.35
C ASP A 159 5.20 -6.93 13.70
N ASN A 160 5.15 -8.11 13.06
CA ASN A 160 6.12 -9.19 13.29
C ASN A 160 7.54 -8.86 12.81
N TYR A 161 7.70 -7.82 12.00
CA TYR A 161 8.98 -7.41 11.44
C TYR A 161 9.61 -6.25 12.21
N PHE A 162 8.84 -5.57 13.08
CA PHE A 162 9.26 -4.38 13.81
C PHE A 162 9.89 -4.71 15.16
N SER A 163 11.10 -4.18 15.38
CA SER A 163 11.83 -4.33 16.65
C SER A 163 11.97 -3.04 17.46
N LYS A 164 11.86 -1.86 16.84
CA LYS A 164 12.01 -0.56 17.51
C LYS A 164 10.67 0.18 17.63
N ARG A 165 10.64 1.24 18.44
CA ARG A 165 9.50 2.18 18.57
C ARG A 165 8.21 1.51 19.06
N ARG A 166 8.34 0.50 19.92
CA ARG A 166 7.24 -0.19 20.58
C ARG A 166 7.17 0.26 22.03
N LEU A 167 5.96 0.52 22.53
CA LEU A 167 5.71 0.85 23.93
C LEU A 167 4.90 -0.28 24.55
N GLN A 168 5.33 -0.76 25.71
CA GLN A 168 4.53 -1.63 26.56
C GLN A 168 3.73 -0.73 27.50
N LEU A 169 2.40 -0.76 27.35
CA LEU A 169 1.48 0.07 28.13
C LEU A 169 0.87 -0.71 29.28
N GLU A 170 0.63 -0.03 30.39
CA GLU A 170 -0.16 -0.53 31.50
C GLU A 170 -1.66 -0.31 31.23
N GLU A 171 -2.54 -1.04 31.93
CA GLU A 171 -3.99 -0.94 31.75
C GLU A 171 -4.50 0.50 31.95
N HIS A 172 -4.01 1.18 32.98
CA HIS A 172 -4.37 2.57 33.26
C HIS A 172 -4.01 3.52 32.12
N ASP A 173 -2.79 3.40 31.58
CA ASP A 173 -2.32 4.22 30.46
C ASP A 173 -3.15 3.98 29.20
N LEU A 174 -3.51 2.72 28.93
CA LEU A 174 -4.37 2.37 27.80
C LEU A 174 -5.76 3.00 27.95
N LEU A 175 -6.37 2.92 29.15
CA LEU A 175 -7.66 3.55 29.41
C LEU A 175 -7.59 5.07 29.23
N LEU A 176 -6.52 5.70 29.70
CA LEU A 176 -6.32 7.14 29.59
C LEU A 176 -6.19 7.58 28.11
N LEU A 177 -5.43 6.83 27.30
CA LEU A 177 -5.31 7.05 25.86
C LEU A 177 -6.63 6.84 25.10
N LEU A 178 -7.47 5.91 25.54
CA LEU A 178 -8.79 5.65 24.93
C LEU A 178 -9.83 6.70 25.34
N ALA A 179 -9.74 7.23 26.55
CA ALA A 179 -10.68 8.21 27.09
C ALA A 179 -10.43 9.63 26.55
N HIS A 180 -9.18 10.00 26.28
CA HIS A 180 -8.80 11.36 25.89
C HIS A 180 -8.22 11.41 24.47
N ALA A 181 -8.77 12.28 23.62
CA ALA A 181 -8.25 12.50 22.27
C ALA A 181 -6.80 13.04 22.24
N HIS A 182 -6.39 13.75 23.29
CA HIS A 182 -5.05 14.29 23.47
C HIS A 182 -4.59 14.01 24.90
N THR A 183 -3.57 13.18 25.04
CA THR A 183 -2.96 12.82 26.31
C THR A 183 -1.54 13.39 26.32
N TYR A 184 -1.16 14.13 27.38
CA TYR A 184 0.21 14.57 27.51
C TYR A 184 1.09 13.40 27.97
N PHE A 185 2.34 13.36 27.51
CA PHE A 185 3.27 12.31 27.97
C PHE A 185 3.53 12.37 29.48
N SER A 186 3.34 13.53 30.10
CA SER A 186 3.41 13.71 31.56
C SER A 186 2.32 12.95 32.33
N ASP A 187 1.20 12.65 31.68
CA ASP A 187 0.02 12.06 32.31
C ASP A 187 0.08 10.53 32.30
N LEU A 188 1.01 9.95 31.54
CA LEU A 188 1.26 8.51 31.47
C LEU A 188 2.09 8.04 32.67
N SER A 189 2.08 6.74 32.95
CA SER A 189 2.91 6.15 34.00
C SER A 189 4.41 6.44 33.83
N THR A 190 5.14 6.50 34.95
CA THR A 190 6.60 6.72 34.94
C THR A 190 7.34 5.64 34.14
N SER A 191 6.80 4.42 34.12
CA SER A 191 7.29 3.30 33.30
C SER A 191 7.25 3.64 31.81
N VAL A 192 6.09 4.09 31.30
CA VAL A 192 5.92 4.45 29.89
C VAL A 192 6.72 5.71 29.53
N GLN A 193 6.76 6.71 30.41
CA GLN A 193 7.58 7.92 30.20
C GLN A 193 9.07 7.57 29.98
N SER A 194 9.60 6.63 30.75
CA SER A 194 10.99 6.16 30.60
C SER A 194 11.22 5.44 29.27
N GLN A 195 10.26 4.63 28.81
CA GLN A 195 10.32 3.98 27.50
C GLN A 195 10.31 5.00 26.35
N ILE A 196 9.49 6.05 26.44
CA ILE A 196 9.41 7.12 25.42
C ILE A 196 10.75 7.85 25.26
N GLN A 197 11.44 8.14 26.36
CA GLN A 197 12.75 8.79 26.33
C GLN A 197 13.79 7.93 25.60
N ASN A 198 13.75 6.60 25.79
CA ASN A 198 14.65 5.67 25.11
C ASN A 198 14.39 5.56 23.60
N ILE A 199 13.16 5.84 23.14
CA ILE A 199 12.76 5.77 21.73
C ILE A 199 13.02 7.08 20.97
N SER A 200 13.14 8.20 21.70
CA SER A 200 13.26 9.54 21.12
C SER A 200 14.69 9.91 20.69
N ASN A 201 15.69 9.07 21.04
CA ASN A 201 17.08 9.17 20.58
C ASN A 201 17.35 8.24 19.38
#